data_AF-A0A1Q5P991-F1
#
_entry.id   AF-A0A1Q5P991-F1
#
_cell.length_a   1.000
_cell.length_b   1.000
_cell.length_c   1.000
_cell.angle_alpha   90.00
_cell.angle_beta   90.00
_cell.angle_gamma   90.00
#
_symmetry.space_group_name_H-M   'P 1'
#
loop_
_entity.id
_entity.type
_entity.pdbx_description
1 polymer ?
#
loop_
_entity_poly.entity_id
_entity_poly.type
_entity_poly.pdbx_seq_one_letter_code
_entity_poly.pdbx_strand_id
1 'polypeptide(L)'
;MKKIYSILSLLTVLFVAWSCDEKDNLDPTGNWELSEPVIASPSPNEELVLDEDKPTETFPFSWQAAVSSQRYQVRYTFVLDSADNKDFSSPILSVASANNGRDQSIAPTARQIDQALSAAGYIAASTVNLKWGVLATSLSKQTVASSTITITRFATESSPTQLFVSGAATETGADPTKAIAMRDIKDAEGNSTGVFELYTSLKADGTFRFLGEQSAQALTFGGTSGQLARNGAGITAPEAGEYRILVDFNNNSYNLLKIDKWSVVGGNILGGWGGDAPLVYKGNSTWQGNIDLTEAAGFVFRANGDWAYLLKRVKGTTNQLVMESMANGVAFEDVPSEGTGPHIFTLNLAADKYTYTIEEDNSITPPADVPDQLYLLSDGQEVAQLNKSGNSFGSGIFLALQAGKNYTLNTAPDGTGTSYSIAGNIGETENTNADNVTGGVDFGTGKMALAVARDQAYQLTVNFTTGKFTWKYYNIKLFHWDDKGGWDNRDEFLMTYVHPYKYEVTANLKAGYDLKFNSPWDVQFGTDSDALNGTMSNGGANYKGIKQSGSYKATLEVSNDYTSAKYAFVKQ
;
A
#
# COMPACT_ATOMS: atom_id res chain seq x y z
N MET A 1 -74.56 85.62 -27.90
CA MET A 1 -74.64 86.86 -28.70
C MET A 1 -73.27 87.17 -29.28
N LYS A 2 -73.24 87.37 -30.60
CA LYS A 2 -72.27 88.10 -31.46
C LYS A 2 -70.75 88.02 -31.15
N LYS A 3 -70.06 87.39 -32.11
CA LYS A 3 -68.68 87.63 -32.56
C LYS A 3 -68.38 89.12 -32.72
N ILE A 4 -67.06 89.43 -32.89
CA ILE A 4 -66.43 90.49 -33.73
C ILE A 4 -65.34 91.26 -32.90
N TYR A 5 -64.08 91.55 -33.28
CA TYR A 5 -63.31 91.73 -34.53
C TYR A 5 -61.78 91.58 -34.21
N SER A 6 -60.95 91.01 -35.09
CA SER A 6 -59.94 91.73 -35.93
C SER A 6 -58.50 91.67 -35.38
N ILE A 7 -57.52 91.07 -36.08
CA ILE A 7 -56.53 91.66 -37.04
C ILE A 7 -55.22 90.92 -36.66
N LEU A 8 -54.34 90.34 -37.48
CA LEU A 8 -53.79 90.55 -38.83
C LEU A 8 -53.23 89.16 -39.23
N SER A 9 -53.55 88.55 -40.37
CA SER A 9 -52.81 88.66 -41.66
C SER A 9 -51.28 88.67 -41.44
N LEU A 10 -50.43 87.81 -42.02
CA LEU A 10 -50.52 87.15 -43.31
C LEU A 10 -49.25 86.28 -43.50
N LEU A 11 -49.40 85.09 -44.08
CA LEU A 11 -48.40 84.36 -44.89
C LEU A 11 -47.12 83.85 -44.15
N THR A 12 -46.58 82.63 -44.25
CA THR A 12 -46.74 81.40 -45.07
C THR A 12 -45.50 80.57 -44.64
N VAL A 13 -45.46 79.26 -44.47
CA VAL A 13 -45.62 78.14 -45.41
C VAL A 13 -45.44 76.87 -44.55
N LEU A 14 -46.21 75.83 -44.88
CA LEU A 14 -46.01 74.45 -44.43
C LEU A 14 -44.53 74.02 -44.47
N PHE A 15 -43.95 73.67 -43.33
CA PHE A 15 -42.92 72.63 -43.29
C PHE A 15 -43.56 71.34 -42.79
N VAL A 16 -43.72 70.42 -43.74
CA VAL A 16 -43.96 69.00 -43.49
C VAL A 16 -42.84 68.51 -42.59
N ALA A 17 -43.21 67.94 -41.45
CA ALA A 17 -42.30 67.22 -40.58
C ALA A 17 -41.68 66.05 -41.36
N TRP A 18 -40.46 66.25 -41.83
CA TRP A 18 -39.53 65.17 -42.08
C TRP A 18 -38.63 65.10 -40.87
N SER A 19 -38.99 64.24 -39.91
CA SER A 19 -38.03 63.71 -38.97
C SER A 19 -37.08 62.86 -39.83
N CYS A 20 -35.90 63.40 -40.10
CA CYS A 20 -34.73 62.55 -40.27
C CYS A 20 -34.32 62.18 -38.86
N ASP A 21 -34.61 60.94 -38.47
CA ASP A 21 -33.85 60.28 -37.41
C ASP A 21 -32.38 60.33 -37.84
N GLU A 22 -31.55 61.13 -37.17
CA GLU A 22 -30.13 60.84 -37.15
C GLU A 22 -30.02 59.45 -36.50
N LYS A 23 -29.68 58.45 -37.33
CA LYS A 23 -29.33 57.14 -36.84
C LYS A 23 -28.25 57.32 -35.79
N ASP A 24 -28.58 56.92 -34.57
CA ASP A 24 -27.64 56.70 -33.50
C ASP A 24 -26.53 55.79 -34.05
N ASN A 25 -25.33 56.35 -34.28
CA ASN A 25 -24.18 55.65 -34.86
C ASN A 25 -23.51 54.76 -33.80
N LEU A 26 -24.31 53.87 -33.19
CA LEU A 26 -23.87 52.75 -32.37
C LEU A 26 -23.48 51.54 -33.23
N ASP A 27 -23.17 51.76 -34.51
CA ASP A 27 -22.56 50.74 -35.35
C ASP A 27 -21.06 50.66 -35.02
N PRO A 28 -20.53 49.50 -34.55
CA PRO A 28 -19.11 49.32 -34.28
C PRO A 28 -18.22 49.51 -35.52
N THR A 29 -18.78 49.73 -36.72
CA THR A 29 -18.06 49.97 -37.98
C THR A 29 -18.02 51.43 -38.45
N GLY A 30 -18.26 52.42 -37.58
CA GLY A 30 -18.24 53.84 -37.93
C GLY A 30 -16.89 54.40 -38.44
N ASN A 31 -16.92 55.53 -39.15
CA ASN A 31 -15.75 56.32 -39.58
C ASN A 31 -15.08 57.03 -38.39
N TRP A 32 -14.29 56.32 -37.61
CA TRP A 32 -13.49 56.86 -36.50
C TRP A 32 -12.15 56.15 -36.44
N GLU A 33 -11.09 56.80 -35.98
CA GLU A 33 -9.75 56.20 -35.91
C GLU A 33 -9.30 55.96 -34.48
N LEU A 34 -8.48 54.92 -34.29
CA LEU A 34 -7.75 54.64 -33.06
C LEU A 34 -6.26 54.86 -33.35
N SER A 35 -5.61 55.77 -32.62
CA SER A 35 -4.15 55.91 -32.73
C SER A 35 -3.44 54.75 -32.05
N GLU A 36 -2.21 54.46 -32.45
CA GLU A 36 -1.33 53.58 -31.67
C GLU A 36 -1.02 54.19 -30.29
N PRO A 37 -0.83 53.36 -29.25
CA PRO A 37 -0.20 53.82 -28.01
C PRO A 37 1.29 54.14 -28.27
N VAL A 38 1.92 54.93 -27.39
CA VAL A 38 3.35 55.24 -27.54
C VAL A 38 4.14 54.59 -26.41
N ILE A 39 5.09 53.71 -26.73
CA ILE A 39 5.94 53.05 -25.72
C ILE A 39 6.74 54.12 -24.95
N ALA A 40 6.71 54.03 -23.61
CA ALA A 40 7.43 54.96 -22.74
C ALA A 40 8.60 54.28 -21.99
N SER A 41 8.40 53.07 -21.46
CA SER A 41 9.44 52.33 -20.74
C SER A 41 9.15 50.81 -20.77
N PRO A 42 10.17 49.95 -20.80
CA PRO A 42 11.60 50.26 -20.89
C PRO A 42 12.04 50.73 -22.29
N SER A 43 13.29 51.18 -22.39
CA SER A 43 13.89 51.60 -23.67
C SER A 43 14.00 50.41 -24.64
N PRO A 44 14.04 50.64 -25.96
CA PRO A 44 14.29 49.57 -26.91
C PRO A 44 15.61 48.84 -26.64
N ASN A 45 15.57 47.51 -26.68
CA ASN A 45 16.69 46.61 -26.36
C ASN A 45 17.15 46.66 -24.90
N GLU A 46 16.27 47.03 -23.96
CA GLU A 46 16.55 46.86 -22.54
C GLU A 46 16.90 45.41 -22.23
N GLU A 47 17.87 45.21 -21.33
CA GLU A 47 18.25 43.90 -20.82
C GLU A 47 17.66 43.68 -19.43
N LEU A 48 16.90 42.59 -19.28
CA LEU A 48 16.28 42.18 -18.05
C LEU A 48 16.90 40.88 -17.55
N VAL A 49 17.56 40.92 -16.39
CA VAL A 49 18.06 39.70 -15.74
C VAL A 49 17.12 39.36 -14.60
N LEU A 50 16.43 38.22 -14.70
CA LEU A 50 15.50 37.78 -13.66
C LEU A 50 16.30 37.18 -12.49
N ASP A 51 16.07 37.67 -11.28
CA ASP A 51 16.71 37.18 -10.05
C ASP A 51 15.79 36.17 -9.34
N GLU A 52 16.21 34.90 -9.29
CA GLU A 52 15.43 33.82 -8.70
C GLU A 52 15.29 33.92 -7.18
N ASP A 53 16.20 34.62 -6.50
CA ASP A 53 16.12 34.93 -5.06
C ASP A 53 15.10 36.06 -4.78
N LYS A 54 14.71 36.81 -5.82
CA LYS A 54 13.68 37.86 -5.76
C LYS A 54 12.52 37.59 -6.72
N PRO A 55 11.82 36.46 -6.60
CA PRO A 55 10.83 36.05 -7.59
C PRO A 55 9.57 36.95 -7.63
N THR A 56 9.37 37.77 -6.60
CA THR A 56 8.29 38.75 -6.49
C THR A 56 8.71 40.16 -6.92
N GLU A 57 9.97 40.38 -7.31
CA GLU A 57 10.42 41.64 -7.93
C GLU A 57 9.57 41.94 -9.17
N THR A 58 9.17 43.20 -9.35
CA THR A 58 8.28 43.60 -10.45
C THR A 58 9.03 44.43 -11.48
N PHE A 59 8.72 44.19 -12.76
CA PHE A 59 9.35 44.88 -13.88
C PHE A 59 8.35 45.80 -14.58
N PRO A 60 8.44 47.13 -14.42
CA PRO A 60 7.45 48.06 -14.92
C PRO A 60 7.57 48.32 -16.43
N PHE A 61 6.44 48.19 -17.12
CA PHE A 61 6.24 48.58 -18.50
C PHE A 61 5.21 49.72 -18.54
N SER A 62 5.45 50.75 -19.34
CA SER A 62 4.55 51.90 -19.45
C SER A 62 4.48 52.44 -20.88
N TRP A 63 3.34 53.07 -21.19
CA TRP A 63 3.02 53.64 -22.48
C TRP A 63 2.19 54.91 -22.32
N GLN A 64 2.14 55.75 -23.35
CA GLN A 64 1.19 56.85 -23.47
C GLN A 64 -0.09 56.34 -24.14
N ALA A 65 -1.21 56.98 -23.81
CA ALA A 65 -2.51 56.57 -24.30
C ALA A 65 -2.65 56.62 -25.83
N ALA A 66 -3.30 55.59 -26.37
CA ALA A 66 -3.96 55.64 -27.66
C ALA A 66 -5.22 56.53 -27.57
N VAL A 67 -5.52 57.23 -28.66
CA VAL A 67 -6.64 58.17 -28.75
C VAL A 67 -7.64 57.69 -29.79
N SER A 68 -8.89 57.49 -29.36
CA SER A 68 -10.02 57.36 -30.28
C SER A 68 -10.45 58.75 -30.76
N SER A 69 -10.62 58.95 -32.06
CA SER A 69 -11.08 60.23 -32.63
C SER A 69 -12.48 60.63 -32.17
N GLN A 70 -13.27 59.68 -31.64
CA GLN A 70 -14.60 59.90 -31.06
C GLN A 70 -14.62 59.73 -29.53
N ARG A 71 -13.45 59.66 -28.88
CA ARG A 71 -13.28 59.52 -27.42
C ARG A 71 -13.95 58.28 -26.83
N TYR A 72 -14.09 57.20 -27.61
CA TYR A 72 -14.47 55.91 -27.07
C TYR A 72 -13.43 55.41 -26.07
N GLN A 73 -13.88 54.60 -25.11
CA GLN A 73 -13.01 54.02 -24.10
C GLN A 73 -11.97 53.10 -24.76
N VAL A 74 -10.71 53.27 -24.38
CA VAL A 74 -9.59 52.43 -24.81
C VAL A 74 -9.19 51.50 -23.67
N ARG A 75 -8.91 50.24 -24.00
CA ARG A 75 -8.38 49.24 -23.09
C ARG A 75 -7.04 48.72 -23.60
N TYR A 76 -6.14 48.39 -22.70
CA TYR A 76 -4.78 47.98 -22.98
C TYR A 76 -4.52 46.57 -22.49
N THR A 77 -3.87 45.78 -23.33
CA THR A 77 -3.32 44.46 -23.00
C THR A 77 -1.84 44.45 -23.28
N PHE A 78 -1.04 44.14 -22.26
CA PHE A 78 0.38 43.88 -22.41
C PHE A 78 0.59 42.49 -23.00
N VAL A 79 1.48 42.38 -23.98
CA VAL A 79 1.89 41.13 -24.60
C VAL A 79 3.41 41.01 -24.63
N LEU A 80 3.94 39.85 -24.27
CA LEU A 80 5.34 39.46 -24.47
C LEU A 80 5.37 38.31 -25.48
N ASP A 81 6.28 38.34 -26.44
CA ASP A 81 6.35 37.34 -27.51
C ASP A 81 7.79 37.18 -28.03
N SER A 82 7.99 36.11 -28.80
CA SER A 82 9.17 35.90 -29.63
C SER A 82 9.41 37.10 -30.56
N ALA A 83 10.69 37.42 -30.78
CA ALA A 83 11.06 38.51 -31.68
C ALA A 83 10.52 38.32 -33.12
N ASP A 84 10.36 37.06 -33.55
CA ASP A 84 9.94 36.69 -34.92
C ASP A 84 8.41 36.79 -35.15
N ASN A 85 7.57 36.71 -34.11
CA ASN A 85 6.11 36.71 -34.29
C ASN A 85 5.58 38.12 -34.57
N LYS A 86 5.41 38.51 -35.83
CA LYS A 86 5.05 39.88 -36.24
C LYS A 86 3.82 40.48 -35.52
N ASP A 87 2.77 39.70 -35.28
CA ASP A 87 1.45 40.25 -34.97
C ASP A 87 0.91 39.90 -33.56
N PHE A 88 1.72 39.29 -32.69
CA PHE A 88 1.30 38.87 -31.33
C PHE A 88 0.07 37.94 -31.31
N SER A 89 -0.09 37.12 -32.35
CA SER A 89 -1.25 36.22 -32.50
C SER A 89 -1.26 35.06 -31.50
N SER A 90 -0.13 34.78 -30.84
CA SER A 90 0.04 33.73 -29.83
C SER A 90 1.13 34.15 -28.84
N PRO A 91 0.86 35.17 -28.01
CA PRO A 91 1.87 35.76 -27.14
C PRO A 91 2.27 34.78 -26.03
N ILE A 92 3.54 34.84 -25.63
CA ILE A 92 4.10 34.09 -24.51
C ILE A 92 3.42 34.48 -23.20
N LEU A 93 3.15 35.77 -23.02
CA LEU A 93 2.43 36.31 -21.87
C LEU A 93 1.44 37.38 -22.38
N SER A 94 0.19 37.32 -21.93
CA SER A 94 -0.84 38.30 -22.26
C SER A 94 -1.62 38.70 -21.02
N VAL A 95 -1.55 39.97 -20.64
CA VAL A 95 -2.16 40.46 -19.40
C VAL A 95 -2.84 41.80 -19.66
N ALA A 96 -4.13 41.90 -19.34
CA ALA A 96 -4.83 43.18 -19.36
C ALA A 96 -4.23 44.12 -18.31
N SER A 97 -4.05 45.41 -18.63
CA SER A 97 -3.61 46.36 -17.62
C SER A 97 -4.66 46.51 -16.50
N ALA A 98 -4.25 47.08 -15.37
CA ALA A 98 -5.14 47.27 -14.24
C ALA A 98 -6.31 48.23 -14.56
N ASN A 99 -7.25 48.34 -13.62
CA ASN A 99 -8.46 49.15 -13.75
C ASN A 99 -9.32 48.77 -14.98
N ASN A 100 -9.43 47.45 -15.21
CA ASN A 100 -10.07 46.81 -16.35
C ASN A 100 -9.45 47.21 -17.71
N GLY A 101 -8.13 47.24 -17.80
CA GLY A 101 -7.39 47.57 -19.02
C GLY A 101 -7.23 49.08 -19.26
N ARG A 102 -7.57 49.96 -18.31
CA ARG A 102 -7.50 51.42 -18.56
C ARG A 102 -6.17 52.03 -18.18
N ASP A 103 -5.42 51.35 -17.32
CA ASP A 103 -4.13 51.85 -16.85
C ASP A 103 -3.10 51.79 -17.98
N GLN A 104 -2.18 52.75 -17.95
CA GLN A 104 -1.15 52.96 -18.97
C GLN A 104 0.20 52.33 -18.59
N SER A 105 0.15 51.38 -17.66
CA SER A 105 1.31 50.66 -17.16
C SER A 105 0.92 49.29 -16.62
N ILE A 106 1.90 48.39 -16.58
CA ILE A 106 1.81 47.09 -15.92
C ILE A 106 3.16 46.74 -15.31
N ALA A 107 3.19 45.94 -14.25
CA ALA A 107 4.43 45.51 -13.62
C ALA A 107 4.37 44.00 -13.28
N PRO A 108 4.51 43.10 -14.27
CA PRO A 108 4.60 41.67 -14.02
C PRO A 108 5.79 41.34 -13.11
N THR A 109 5.67 40.28 -12.31
CA THR A 109 6.77 39.82 -11.46
C THR A 109 7.80 39.02 -12.24
N ALA A 110 9.03 38.93 -11.72
CA ALA A 110 10.09 38.07 -12.23
C ALA A 110 9.59 36.63 -12.44
N ARG A 111 8.87 36.09 -11.45
CA ARG A 111 8.26 34.75 -11.53
C ARG A 111 7.25 34.62 -12.67
N GLN A 112 6.40 35.62 -12.89
CA GLN A 112 5.40 35.57 -13.97
C GLN A 112 6.07 35.55 -15.34
N ILE A 113 7.11 36.36 -15.53
CA ILE A 113 7.89 36.39 -16.76
C ILE A 113 8.62 35.06 -16.95
N ASP A 114 9.34 34.57 -15.93
CA ASP A 114 10.10 33.31 -16.04
C ASP A 114 9.18 32.10 -16.30
N GLN A 115 8.03 32.01 -15.62
CA GLN A 115 7.08 30.91 -15.83
C GLN A 115 6.50 30.92 -17.25
N ALA A 116 6.23 32.10 -17.80
CA ALA A 116 5.75 32.24 -19.18
C ALA A 116 6.83 31.83 -20.19
N LEU A 117 8.07 32.26 -20.00
CA LEU A 117 9.21 31.87 -20.84
C LEU A 117 9.52 30.39 -20.72
N SER A 118 9.50 29.85 -19.49
CA SER A 118 9.60 28.43 -19.22
C SER A 118 8.54 27.73 -20.02
N ALA A 119 7.25 28.06 -19.87
CA ALA A 119 6.14 27.45 -20.60
C ALA A 119 6.30 27.51 -22.13
N ALA A 120 6.85 28.59 -22.66
CA ALA A 120 7.09 28.80 -24.09
C ALA A 120 8.26 27.99 -24.68
N GLY A 121 9.09 27.32 -23.86
CA GLY A 121 10.15 26.44 -24.37
C GLY A 121 11.57 26.97 -24.22
N TYR A 122 11.74 28.17 -23.66
CA TYR A 122 13.07 28.72 -23.42
C TYR A 122 13.75 27.98 -22.25
N ILE A 123 15.06 27.79 -22.32
CA ILE A 123 15.83 26.99 -21.35
C ILE A 123 16.21 27.88 -20.15
N ALA A 124 16.24 27.33 -18.93
CA ALA A 124 16.75 28.07 -17.77
C ALA A 124 18.19 28.60 -18.00
N ALA A 125 18.55 29.67 -17.31
CA ALA A 125 19.80 30.44 -17.44
C ALA A 125 20.08 31.03 -18.83
N SER A 126 19.19 30.85 -19.82
CA SER A 126 19.41 31.39 -21.16
C SER A 126 18.94 32.85 -21.27
N THR A 127 19.71 33.61 -22.04
CA THR A 127 19.35 34.97 -22.48
C THR A 127 18.63 34.89 -23.81
N VAL A 128 17.43 35.47 -23.88
CA VAL A 128 16.53 35.36 -25.02
C VAL A 128 16.17 36.74 -25.55
N ASN A 129 16.27 36.91 -26.87
CA ASN A 129 15.78 38.10 -27.55
C ASN A 129 14.28 37.98 -27.83
N LEU A 130 13.52 38.93 -27.32
CA LEU A 130 12.07 38.97 -27.36
C LEU A 130 11.58 40.33 -27.83
N LYS A 131 10.27 40.45 -27.94
CA LYS A 131 9.60 41.73 -28.04
C LYS A 131 8.40 41.76 -27.14
N TRP A 132 8.06 42.94 -26.67
CA TRP A 132 6.82 43.18 -25.96
C TRP A 132 6.00 44.23 -26.70
N GLY A 133 4.71 44.26 -26.43
CA GLY A 133 3.80 45.20 -27.04
C GLY A 133 2.61 45.53 -26.16
N VAL A 134 1.88 46.55 -26.59
CA VAL A 134 0.66 47.03 -25.96
C VAL A 134 -0.43 47.05 -27.02
N LEU A 135 -1.37 46.13 -26.89
CA LEU A 135 -2.60 46.09 -27.70
C LEU A 135 -3.58 47.11 -27.12
N ALA A 136 -3.84 48.19 -27.84
CA ALA A 136 -4.89 49.14 -27.51
C ALA A 136 -6.17 48.77 -28.28
N THR A 137 -7.24 48.46 -27.57
CA THR A 137 -8.53 48.06 -28.14
C THR A 137 -9.60 49.06 -27.76
N SER A 138 -10.39 49.49 -28.73
CA SER A 138 -11.59 50.30 -28.50
C SER A 138 -12.69 49.80 -29.43
N LEU A 139 -13.83 49.39 -28.85
CA LEU A 139 -14.92 48.74 -29.59
C LEU A 139 -14.40 47.61 -30.51
N SER A 140 -14.49 47.78 -31.82
CA SER A 140 -14.06 46.82 -32.85
C SER A 140 -12.64 47.04 -33.39
N LYS A 141 -11.98 48.16 -33.06
CA LYS A 141 -10.64 48.50 -33.57
C LYS A 141 -9.57 48.15 -32.54
N GLN A 142 -8.45 47.68 -33.04
CA GLN A 142 -7.25 47.39 -32.27
C GLN A 142 -6.02 47.95 -32.98
N THR A 143 -5.14 48.57 -32.22
CA THR A 143 -3.81 49.02 -32.66
C THR A 143 -2.75 48.49 -31.72
N VAL A 144 -1.51 48.37 -32.18
CA VAL A 144 -0.40 47.85 -31.38
C VAL A 144 0.80 48.75 -31.50
N ALA A 145 1.50 48.96 -30.39
CA ALA A 145 2.87 49.43 -30.40
C ALA A 145 3.77 48.39 -29.72
N SER A 146 5.00 48.24 -30.19
CA SER A 146 5.92 47.22 -29.68
C SER A 146 7.34 47.73 -29.56
N SER A 147 8.12 47.11 -28.68
CA SER A 147 9.54 47.37 -28.49
C SER A 147 10.28 46.05 -28.25
N THR A 148 11.58 46.02 -28.57
CA THR A 148 12.45 44.87 -28.33
C THR A 148 12.93 44.85 -26.89
N ILE A 149 13.16 43.64 -26.36
CA ILE A 149 13.68 43.42 -25.02
C ILE A 149 14.50 42.12 -25.01
N THR A 150 15.57 42.08 -24.22
CA THR A 150 16.33 40.87 -23.98
C THR A 150 16.08 40.44 -22.54
N ILE A 151 15.73 39.18 -22.32
CA ILE A 151 15.43 38.66 -20.98
C ILE A 151 16.30 37.43 -20.70
N THR A 152 17.03 37.45 -19.59
CA THR A 152 17.73 36.29 -19.03
C THR A 152 16.84 35.62 -17.99
N ARG A 153 16.49 34.35 -18.23
CA ARG A 153 15.66 33.53 -17.32
C ARG A 153 16.34 33.29 -15.97
N PHE A 154 15.57 32.81 -14.98
CA PHE A 154 16.14 32.25 -13.75
C PHE A 154 17.16 31.15 -14.06
N ALA A 155 18.14 30.94 -13.18
CA ALA A 155 19.15 29.90 -13.44
C ALA A 155 18.55 28.49 -13.31
N THR A 156 17.47 28.34 -12.54
CA THR A 156 16.76 27.08 -12.28
C THR A 156 15.44 26.95 -13.06
N GLU A 157 14.98 25.72 -13.29
CA GLU A 157 13.64 25.49 -13.83
C GLU A 157 12.57 25.62 -12.74
N SER A 158 11.42 26.16 -13.11
CA SER A 158 10.27 26.19 -12.20
C SER A 158 9.85 24.77 -11.81
N SER A 159 9.94 24.45 -10.51
CA SER A 159 9.47 23.17 -9.98
C SER A 159 7.97 22.99 -10.24
N PRO A 160 7.54 21.84 -10.80
CA PRO A 160 6.13 21.51 -10.88
C PRO A 160 5.58 21.16 -9.50
N THR A 161 4.26 21.12 -9.36
CA THR A 161 3.57 20.71 -8.12
C THR A 161 3.52 19.20 -7.95
N GLN A 162 3.62 18.46 -9.05
CA GLN A 162 3.67 17.00 -9.11
C GLN A 162 4.67 16.59 -10.19
N LEU A 163 5.26 15.41 -10.04
CA LEU A 163 6.18 14.86 -11.02
C LEU A 163 5.89 13.38 -11.21
N PHE A 164 6.01 12.93 -12.46
CA PHE A 164 5.78 11.56 -12.87
C PHE A 164 6.90 11.07 -13.78
N VAL A 165 7.13 9.76 -13.85
CA VAL A 165 8.11 9.14 -14.75
C VAL A 165 7.40 8.31 -15.80
N SER A 166 7.72 8.50 -17.09
CA SER A 166 7.20 7.68 -18.19
C SER A 166 8.28 7.41 -19.23
N GLY A 167 8.21 6.26 -19.88
CA GLY A 167 9.06 5.90 -21.01
C GLY A 167 9.23 4.40 -21.20
N ALA A 168 9.83 3.99 -22.32
CA ALA A 168 10.01 2.57 -22.64
C ALA A 168 10.87 1.81 -21.60
N ALA A 169 11.73 2.54 -20.88
CA ALA A 169 12.54 1.97 -19.80
C ALA A 169 11.75 1.66 -18.52
N THR A 170 10.60 2.30 -18.27
CA THR A 170 9.86 2.15 -17.01
C THR A 170 9.01 0.88 -16.99
N GLU A 171 8.62 0.44 -15.80
CA GLU A 171 7.71 -0.71 -15.61
C GLU A 171 6.30 -0.48 -16.18
N THR A 172 5.86 0.77 -16.33
CA THR A 172 4.55 1.14 -16.91
C THR A 172 4.61 1.52 -18.40
N GLY A 173 5.82 1.61 -18.98
CA GLY A 173 6.03 1.95 -20.37
C GLY A 173 5.83 3.44 -20.70
N ALA A 174 5.72 3.73 -22.00
CA ALA A 174 5.71 5.09 -22.54
C ALA A 174 4.33 5.76 -22.59
N ASP A 175 3.29 5.14 -22.01
CA ASP A 175 1.95 5.74 -21.93
C ASP A 175 1.93 6.81 -20.84
N PRO A 176 1.79 8.11 -21.18
CA PRO A 176 1.85 9.19 -20.20
C PRO A 176 0.69 9.15 -19.19
N THR A 177 -0.43 8.50 -19.53
CA THR A 177 -1.57 8.32 -18.61
C THR A 177 -1.29 7.28 -17.52
N LYS A 178 -0.23 6.49 -17.69
CA LYS A 178 0.25 5.46 -16.75
C LYS A 178 1.61 5.84 -16.14
N ALA A 179 2.02 7.10 -16.26
CA ALA A 179 3.28 7.57 -15.71
C ALA A 179 3.32 7.36 -14.18
N ILE A 180 4.46 6.94 -13.66
CA ILE A 180 4.64 6.56 -12.26
C ILE A 180 4.82 7.84 -11.44
N ALA A 181 3.96 8.09 -10.45
CA ALA A 181 4.08 9.25 -9.59
C ALA A 181 5.38 9.23 -8.78
N MET A 182 6.02 10.38 -8.66
CA MET A 182 7.16 10.59 -7.77
C MET A 182 6.69 11.24 -6.47
N ARG A 183 7.32 10.86 -5.37
CA ARG A 183 7.12 11.46 -4.05
C ARG A 183 7.69 12.88 -4.03
N ASP A 184 6.87 13.85 -3.69
CA ASP A 184 7.33 15.19 -3.33
C ASP A 184 7.99 15.16 -1.95
N ILE A 185 9.26 15.57 -1.88
CA ILE A 185 9.99 15.68 -0.62
C ILE A 185 9.62 17.00 0.03
N LYS A 186 9.13 16.92 1.26
CA LYS A 186 8.61 18.05 2.02
C LYS A 186 9.52 18.43 3.18
N ASP A 187 9.50 19.71 3.53
CA ASP A 187 10.11 20.22 4.75
C ASP A 187 9.28 19.85 6.00
N ALA A 188 9.73 20.27 7.17
CA ALA A 188 9.07 19.98 8.45
C ALA A 188 7.66 20.60 8.55
N GLU A 189 7.44 21.71 7.85
CA GLU A 189 6.19 22.46 7.77
C GLU A 189 5.23 21.91 6.70
N GLY A 190 5.66 20.94 5.90
CA GLY A 190 4.86 20.27 4.87
C GLY A 190 4.84 20.96 3.50
N ASN A 191 5.72 21.95 3.29
CA ASN A 191 5.91 22.61 2.00
C ASN A 191 6.79 21.76 1.08
N SER A 192 6.55 21.83 -0.22
CA SER A 192 7.41 21.17 -1.21
C SER A 192 8.79 21.81 -1.20
N THR A 193 9.83 20.97 -1.26
CA THR A 193 11.22 21.41 -1.36
C THR A 193 11.69 21.56 -2.81
N GLY A 194 10.84 21.24 -3.81
CA GLY A 194 11.25 21.16 -5.21
C GLY A 194 12.08 19.92 -5.55
N VAL A 195 12.15 18.96 -4.63
CA VAL A 195 12.86 17.68 -4.81
C VAL A 195 11.86 16.54 -4.85
N PHE A 196 12.00 15.65 -5.83
CA PHE A 196 11.13 14.49 -6.04
C PHE A 196 11.91 13.19 -6.03
N GLU A 197 11.29 12.13 -5.51
CA GLU A 197 11.90 10.80 -5.36
C GLU A 197 11.01 9.68 -5.90
N LEU A 198 11.60 8.66 -6.52
CA LEU A 198 10.92 7.43 -6.88
C LEU A 198 11.84 6.22 -6.73
N TYR A 199 11.32 5.10 -6.24
CA TYR A 199 11.97 3.81 -6.40
C TYR A 199 11.23 2.96 -7.44
N THR A 200 11.88 2.54 -8.51
CA THR A 200 11.26 1.75 -9.59
C THR A 200 12.28 0.87 -10.30
N SER A 201 11.83 -0.09 -11.10
CA SER A 201 12.69 -0.83 -12.02
C SER A 201 12.82 -0.10 -13.36
N LEU A 202 14.04 -0.10 -13.89
CA LEU A 202 14.37 0.45 -15.20
C LEU A 202 15.02 -0.63 -16.07
N LYS A 203 14.63 -0.66 -17.35
CA LYS A 203 15.27 -1.46 -18.39
C LYS A 203 16.44 -0.68 -19.00
N ALA A 204 17.50 -1.39 -19.39
CA ALA A 204 18.67 -0.79 -20.02
C ALA A 204 18.39 -0.30 -21.46
N ASP A 205 17.48 -0.96 -22.18
CA ASP A 205 17.17 -0.74 -23.59
C ASP A 205 15.96 0.20 -23.78
N GLY A 206 16.03 1.38 -23.19
CA GLY A 206 14.99 2.39 -23.35
C GLY A 206 15.35 3.71 -22.69
N THR A 207 14.52 4.72 -22.93
CA THR A 207 14.63 6.00 -22.25
C THR A 207 13.37 6.31 -21.45
N PHE A 208 13.50 7.12 -20.42
CA PHE A 208 12.40 7.74 -19.69
C PHE A 208 12.53 9.26 -19.63
N ARG A 209 11.44 9.93 -19.29
CA ARG A 209 11.34 11.37 -19.04
C ARG A 209 10.50 11.61 -17.79
N PHE A 210 10.61 12.81 -17.27
CA PHE A 210 9.73 13.31 -16.22
C PHE A 210 8.60 14.14 -16.81
N LEU A 211 7.41 14.03 -16.24
CA LEU A 211 6.21 14.74 -16.67
C LEU A 211 5.64 15.51 -15.48
N GLY A 212 5.16 16.74 -15.71
CA GLY A 212 4.46 17.53 -14.69
C GLY A 212 3.05 17.03 -14.37
N GLU A 213 2.48 16.16 -15.21
CA GLU A 213 1.16 15.56 -15.05
C GLU A 213 1.05 14.26 -15.89
N GLN A 214 0.06 13.42 -15.62
CA GLN A 214 -0.20 12.18 -16.38
C GLN A 214 -0.95 12.46 -17.71
N SER A 215 -0.37 13.32 -18.54
CA SER A 215 -0.97 13.78 -19.79
C SER A 215 0.04 13.79 -20.94
N ALA A 216 -0.43 13.56 -22.16
CA ALA A 216 0.38 13.76 -23.36
C ALA A 216 0.72 15.23 -23.63
N GLN A 217 -0.01 16.16 -23.01
CA GLN A 217 0.25 17.61 -23.07
C GLN A 217 1.10 18.12 -21.90
N ALA A 218 1.56 17.22 -21.02
CA ALA A 218 2.33 17.58 -19.85
C ALA A 218 3.62 18.33 -20.21
N LEU A 219 4.03 19.21 -19.30
CA LEU A 219 5.41 19.68 -19.27
C LEU A 219 6.34 18.47 -19.15
N THR A 220 7.34 18.36 -20.03
CA THR A 220 8.31 17.27 -19.99
C THR A 220 9.68 17.77 -19.57
N PHE A 221 10.38 16.96 -18.81
CA PHE A 221 11.77 17.17 -18.43
C PHE A 221 12.58 15.93 -18.76
N GLY A 222 13.77 16.14 -19.27
CA GLY A 222 14.73 15.10 -19.60
C GLY A 222 16.12 15.60 -19.26
N GLY A 223 17.15 14.96 -19.80
CA GLY A 223 18.50 15.40 -19.47
C GLY A 223 19.59 14.43 -19.88
N THR A 224 20.82 14.81 -19.55
CA THR A 224 22.03 14.01 -19.80
C THR A 224 23.02 14.24 -18.67
N SER A 225 23.78 13.21 -18.31
CA SER A 225 24.84 13.29 -17.27
C SER A 225 24.38 13.93 -15.95
N GLY A 226 23.17 13.61 -15.50
CA GLY A 226 22.59 14.13 -14.26
C GLY A 226 22.12 15.58 -14.31
N GLN A 227 22.18 16.25 -15.47
CA GLN A 227 21.65 17.60 -15.68
C GLN A 227 20.23 17.52 -16.25
N LEU A 228 19.28 18.13 -15.54
CA LEU A 228 17.87 18.22 -15.90
C LEU A 228 17.64 19.43 -16.81
N ALA A 229 16.82 19.26 -17.84
CA ALA A 229 16.42 20.34 -18.73
C ALA A 229 14.96 20.15 -19.18
N ARG A 230 14.24 21.26 -19.32
CA ARG A 230 12.90 21.26 -19.93
C ARG A 230 12.97 20.76 -21.37
N ASN A 231 12.09 19.83 -21.72
CA ASN A 231 12.06 19.10 -22.99
C ASN A 231 13.41 18.44 -23.37
N GLY A 232 14.31 18.24 -22.41
CA GLY A 232 15.63 17.63 -22.61
C GLY A 232 15.56 16.21 -23.19
N ALA A 233 16.70 15.65 -23.60
CA ALA A 233 16.75 14.29 -24.15
C ALA A 233 16.18 13.23 -23.18
N GLY A 234 15.71 12.09 -23.72
CA GLY A 234 15.30 10.97 -22.88
C GLY A 234 16.48 10.42 -22.08
N ILE A 235 16.26 10.12 -20.80
CA ILE A 235 17.28 9.63 -19.88
C ILE A 235 17.36 8.10 -20.00
N THR A 236 18.58 7.57 -20.08
CA THR A 236 18.84 6.12 -20.15
C THR A 236 19.40 5.65 -18.79
N ALA A 237 18.92 4.52 -18.29
CA ALA A 237 19.52 3.89 -17.11
C ALA A 237 20.90 3.32 -17.46
N PRO A 238 21.92 3.41 -16.59
CA PRO A 238 23.24 2.84 -16.86
C PRO A 238 23.21 1.33 -17.14
N GLU A 239 22.32 0.61 -16.46
CA GLU A 239 22.04 -0.81 -16.65
C GLU A 239 20.60 -1.12 -16.25
N ALA A 240 20.16 -2.37 -16.45
CA ALA A 240 18.85 -2.81 -16.01
C ALA A 240 18.88 -3.11 -14.51
N GLY A 241 17.83 -2.71 -13.78
CA GLY A 241 17.69 -2.99 -12.36
C GLY A 241 16.79 -2.00 -11.65
N GLU A 242 16.75 -2.10 -10.33
CA GLU A 242 16.00 -1.21 -9.46
C GLU A 242 16.81 0.04 -9.13
N TYR A 243 16.16 1.19 -9.17
CA TYR A 243 16.79 2.49 -8.92
C TYR A 243 15.95 3.33 -7.99
N ARG A 244 16.66 4.10 -7.15
CA ARG A 244 16.16 5.35 -6.60
C ARG A 244 16.50 6.47 -7.59
N ILE A 245 15.46 7.15 -8.05
CA ILE A 245 15.54 8.33 -8.91
C ILE A 245 15.25 9.54 -8.05
N LEU A 246 16.20 10.48 -7.98
CA LEU A 246 16.04 11.77 -7.33
C LEU A 246 16.04 12.86 -8.40
N VAL A 247 15.12 13.81 -8.34
CA VAL A 247 15.05 14.99 -9.22
C VAL A 247 15.03 16.23 -8.35
N ASP A 248 15.92 17.18 -8.60
CA ASP A 248 16.05 18.41 -7.83
C ASP A 248 15.97 19.62 -8.77
N PHE A 249 14.84 20.32 -8.71
CA PHE A 249 14.59 21.52 -9.54
C PHE A 249 15.37 22.74 -9.06
N ASN A 250 15.83 22.78 -7.80
CA ASN A 250 16.64 23.89 -7.29
C ASN A 250 18.07 23.85 -7.84
N ASN A 251 18.50 22.68 -8.32
CA ASN A 251 19.83 22.48 -8.89
C ASN A 251 19.78 22.04 -10.36
N ASN A 252 18.59 21.98 -10.97
CA ASN A 252 18.36 21.40 -12.29
C ASN A 252 19.11 20.07 -12.49
N SER A 253 18.93 19.14 -11.56
CA SER A 253 19.67 17.89 -11.58
C SER A 253 18.77 16.67 -11.38
N TYR A 254 19.27 15.51 -11.80
CA TYR A 254 18.71 14.23 -11.43
C TYR A 254 19.82 13.24 -11.08
N ASN A 255 19.52 12.30 -10.21
CA ASN A 255 20.45 11.25 -9.79
C ASN A 255 19.79 9.87 -9.85
N LEU A 256 20.55 8.87 -10.29
CA LEU A 256 20.14 7.47 -10.32
C LEU A 256 21.05 6.67 -9.39
N LEU A 257 20.50 6.22 -8.27
CA LEU A 257 21.17 5.31 -7.35
C LEU A 257 20.60 3.90 -7.54
N LYS A 258 21.43 2.96 -7.97
CA LYS A 258 21.02 1.55 -8.09
C LYS A 258 20.75 0.96 -6.71
N ILE A 259 19.68 0.18 -6.60
CA ILE A 259 19.27 -0.55 -5.40
C ILE A 259 19.45 -2.04 -5.69
N ASP A 260 20.58 -2.60 -5.26
CA ASP A 260 20.86 -4.04 -5.41
C ASP A 260 20.00 -4.88 -4.45
N LYS A 261 19.67 -4.33 -3.27
CA LYS A 261 18.77 -4.95 -2.30
C LYS A 261 18.25 -3.97 -1.25
N TRP A 262 17.06 -4.23 -0.76
CA TRP A 262 16.62 -3.80 0.58
C TRP A 262 16.66 -5.01 1.51
N SER A 263 17.12 -4.84 2.74
CA SER A 263 17.17 -5.90 3.73
C SER A 263 16.50 -5.47 5.03
N VAL A 264 15.89 -6.43 5.74
CA VAL A 264 15.59 -6.30 7.17
C VAL A 264 16.87 -6.61 7.96
N VAL A 265 17.20 -5.74 8.92
CA VAL A 265 18.38 -5.87 9.79
C VAL A 265 17.99 -5.46 11.20
N GLY A 266 18.18 -6.33 12.19
CA GLY A 266 17.74 -6.05 13.56
C GLY A 266 17.93 -7.23 14.50
N GLY A 267 17.59 -7.05 15.77
CA GLY A 267 17.72 -8.11 16.78
C GLY A 267 16.75 -9.28 16.57
N ASN A 268 15.70 -9.07 15.75
CA ASN A 268 14.63 -10.04 15.52
C ASN A 268 14.96 -11.12 14.48
N ILE A 269 16.13 -11.08 13.85
CA ILE A 269 16.52 -12.05 12.81
C ILE A 269 17.80 -12.80 13.18
N LEU A 270 18.06 -13.90 12.47
CA LEU A 270 19.32 -14.64 12.60
C LEU A 270 20.53 -13.72 12.31
N GLY A 271 21.48 -13.69 13.24
CA GLY A 271 22.66 -12.82 13.16
C GLY A 271 22.46 -11.41 13.74
N GLY A 272 21.25 -11.05 14.16
CA GLY A 272 20.96 -9.78 14.81
C GLY A 272 21.32 -8.56 13.94
N TRP A 273 21.89 -7.54 14.57
CA TRP A 273 22.42 -6.34 13.88
C TRP A 273 23.61 -6.59 12.94
N GLY A 274 24.22 -7.78 12.99
CA GLY A 274 25.20 -8.25 12.02
C GLY A 274 24.60 -9.05 10.86
N GLY A 275 23.31 -9.39 10.94
CA GLY A 275 22.57 -10.11 9.92
C GLY A 275 22.15 -9.23 8.73
N ASP A 276 21.58 -9.87 7.72
CA ASP A 276 21.09 -9.21 6.51
C ASP A 276 20.05 -10.11 5.83
N ALA A 277 18.76 -9.84 6.04
CA ALA A 277 17.67 -10.62 5.45
C ALA A 277 17.08 -9.87 4.23
N PRO A 278 17.46 -10.23 2.99
CA PRO A 278 17.10 -9.46 1.80
C PRO A 278 15.63 -9.63 1.41
N LEU A 279 15.06 -8.55 0.88
CA LEU A 279 13.75 -8.48 0.24
C LEU A 279 13.91 -8.44 -1.28
N VAL A 280 12.95 -9.02 -1.98
CA VAL A 280 12.94 -9.11 -3.45
C VAL A 280 11.96 -8.09 -4.01
N TYR A 281 12.36 -7.36 -5.04
CA TYR A 281 11.47 -6.41 -5.71
C TYR A 281 10.29 -7.13 -6.39
N LYS A 282 9.09 -6.56 -6.25
CA LYS A 282 7.83 -7.10 -6.77
C LYS A 282 7.15 -6.17 -7.79
N GLY A 283 7.79 -5.05 -8.16
CA GLY A 283 7.20 -4.01 -9.00
C GLY A 283 6.49 -2.92 -8.18
N ASN A 284 6.16 -1.80 -8.82
CA ASN A 284 5.40 -0.68 -8.22
C ASN A 284 5.97 -0.24 -6.87
N SER A 285 7.28 0.02 -6.83
CA SER A 285 7.98 0.46 -5.61
C SER A 285 7.83 -0.48 -4.40
N THR A 286 7.60 -1.79 -4.61
CA THR A 286 7.36 -2.76 -3.53
C THR A 286 8.44 -3.83 -3.46
N TRP A 287 8.97 -4.12 -2.27
CA TRP A 287 9.88 -5.22 -1.97
C TRP A 287 9.24 -6.18 -0.97
N GLN A 288 9.46 -7.48 -1.11
CA GLN A 288 8.90 -8.49 -0.22
C GLN A 288 9.85 -9.66 0.03
N GLY A 289 9.84 -10.22 1.24
CA GLY A 289 10.61 -11.41 1.61
C GLY A 289 9.99 -12.17 2.78
N ASN A 290 10.24 -13.48 2.82
CA ASN A 290 9.85 -14.35 3.94
C ASN A 290 11.05 -14.48 4.89
N ILE A 291 10.86 -14.10 6.15
CA ILE A 291 11.92 -13.95 7.14
C ILE A 291 11.49 -14.66 8.43
N ASP A 292 12.34 -15.51 8.96
CA ASP A 292 12.13 -16.12 10.27
C ASP A 292 12.55 -15.16 11.39
N LEU A 293 11.59 -14.81 12.23
CA LEU A 293 11.82 -14.02 13.42
C LEU A 293 12.31 -14.91 14.58
N THR A 294 13.41 -14.52 15.20
CA THR A 294 14.07 -15.29 16.27
C THR A 294 13.60 -14.87 17.66
N GLU A 295 13.25 -13.60 17.85
CA GLU A 295 12.79 -13.03 19.11
C GLU A 295 12.07 -11.69 18.88
N ALA A 296 11.34 -11.21 19.90
CA ALA A 296 10.72 -9.90 19.88
C ALA A 296 11.79 -8.80 20.09
N ALA A 297 12.24 -8.19 19.00
CA ALA A 297 13.26 -7.14 19.01
C ALA A 297 13.06 -6.14 17.84
N GLY A 298 13.68 -4.97 17.96
CA GLY A 298 13.60 -3.93 16.92
C GLY A 298 14.47 -4.22 15.69
N PHE A 299 14.10 -3.63 14.55
CA PHE A 299 14.84 -3.71 13.29
C PHE A 299 14.72 -2.44 12.44
N VAL A 300 15.49 -2.38 11.35
CA VAL A 300 15.44 -1.34 10.32
C VAL A 300 15.40 -1.97 8.93
N PHE A 301 14.95 -1.21 7.93
CA PHE A 301 15.21 -1.57 6.54
C PHE A 301 16.47 -0.84 6.06
N ARG A 302 17.38 -1.56 5.41
CA ARG A 302 18.66 -1.02 4.93
C ARG A 302 18.85 -1.31 3.45
N ALA A 303 19.15 -0.28 2.66
CA ALA A 303 19.49 -0.46 1.25
C ALA A 303 20.96 -0.82 1.07
N ASN A 304 21.27 -1.72 0.14
CA ASN A 304 22.62 -2.06 -0.35
C ASN A 304 23.65 -2.44 0.74
N GLY A 305 23.21 -2.81 1.94
CA GLY A 305 24.11 -3.06 3.08
C GLY A 305 24.72 -1.78 3.70
N ASP A 306 24.25 -0.61 3.31
CA ASP A 306 24.83 0.69 3.69
C ASP A 306 24.01 1.39 4.78
N TRP A 307 24.66 1.71 5.90
CA TRP A 307 24.05 2.40 7.05
C TRP A 307 23.69 3.86 6.79
N ALA A 308 24.10 4.45 5.66
CA ALA A 308 23.60 5.76 5.23
C ALA A 308 22.17 5.70 4.68
N TYR A 309 21.68 4.53 4.27
CA TYR A 309 20.37 4.33 3.66
C TYR A 309 19.48 3.45 4.54
N LEU A 310 19.08 4.01 5.68
CA LEU A 310 18.20 3.36 6.65
C LEU A 310 16.80 3.96 6.61
N LEU A 311 15.80 3.09 6.55
CA LEU A 311 14.42 3.46 6.83
C LEU A 311 14.05 3.04 8.26
N LYS A 312 13.53 4.01 9.00
CA LYS A 312 13.07 3.87 10.37
C LYS A 312 11.59 4.21 10.48
N ARG A 313 10.92 3.69 11.51
CA ARG A 313 9.52 3.98 11.76
C ARG A 313 9.37 5.42 12.24
N VAL A 314 8.45 6.17 11.66
CA VAL A 314 8.03 7.46 12.22
C VAL A 314 7.36 7.21 13.55
N LYS A 315 7.87 7.82 14.61
CA LYS A 315 7.47 7.54 15.99
C LYS A 315 5.98 7.85 16.18
N GLY A 316 5.25 6.92 16.80
CA GLY A 316 3.81 7.06 17.04
C GLY A 316 2.92 6.71 15.84
N THR A 317 3.50 6.28 14.71
CA THR A 317 2.74 5.72 13.59
C THR A 317 2.74 4.19 13.65
N THR A 318 1.71 3.57 13.07
CA THR A 318 1.63 2.11 12.98
C THR A 318 2.75 1.55 12.11
N ASN A 319 2.92 2.11 10.90
CA ASN A 319 3.80 1.53 9.89
C ASN A 319 4.44 2.55 8.92
N GLN A 320 4.42 3.85 9.21
CA GLN A 320 5.02 4.83 8.31
C GLN A 320 6.54 4.86 8.51
N LEU A 321 7.28 4.97 7.41
CA LEU A 321 8.73 4.98 7.39
C LEU A 321 9.27 6.33 6.91
N VAL A 322 10.45 6.66 7.40
CA VAL A 322 11.25 7.80 6.96
C VAL A 322 12.69 7.37 6.78
N MET A 323 13.37 7.91 5.76
CA MET A 323 14.82 7.74 5.63
C MET A 323 15.50 8.56 6.70
N GLU A 324 16.34 7.94 7.52
CA GLU A 324 16.93 8.58 8.71
C GLU A 324 17.66 9.88 8.35
N SER A 325 18.43 9.88 7.26
CA SER A 325 19.16 11.05 6.76
C SER A 325 18.24 12.17 6.24
N MET A 326 16.95 11.91 6.05
CA MET A 326 15.96 12.83 5.48
C MET A 326 14.80 13.10 6.42
N ALA A 327 14.95 12.79 7.71
CA ALA A 327 13.87 12.92 8.67
C ALA A 327 13.45 14.38 8.91
N ASN A 328 14.30 15.38 8.65
CA ASN A 328 13.95 16.81 8.71
C ASN A 328 13.11 17.21 9.95
N GLY A 329 13.52 16.78 11.14
CA GLY A 329 12.81 17.07 12.41
C GLY A 329 11.67 16.11 12.76
N VAL A 330 11.32 15.15 11.89
CA VAL A 330 10.41 14.05 12.20
C VAL A 330 11.07 13.10 13.20
N ALA A 331 10.41 12.86 14.32
CA ALA A 331 10.86 11.86 15.28
C ALA A 331 10.68 10.44 14.73
N PHE A 332 11.71 9.62 14.83
CA PHE A 332 11.71 8.23 14.36
C PHE A 332 12.28 7.28 15.41
N GLU A 333 12.07 5.98 15.20
CA GLU A 333 12.54 4.88 16.02
C GLU A 333 12.77 3.64 15.16
N ASP A 334 13.52 2.68 15.67
CA ASP A 334 13.61 1.36 15.03
C ASP A 334 12.21 0.71 15.00
N VAL A 335 11.95 -0.08 13.97
CA VAL A 335 10.68 -0.74 13.78
C VAL A 335 10.52 -1.81 14.86
N PRO A 336 9.50 -1.76 15.74
CA PRO A 336 9.28 -2.83 16.70
C PRO A 336 8.77 -4.08 15.99
N SER A 337 9.26 -5.24 16.43
CA SER A 337 8.78 -6.55 16.00
C SER A 337 8.35 -7.34 17.23
N GLU A 338 7.18 -7.96 17.13
CA GLU A 338 6.67 -8.93 18.11
C GLU A 338 6.61 -10.31 17.45
N GLY A 339 6.52 -11.37 18.25
CA GLY A 339 6.41 -12.74 17.77
C GLY A 339 7.74 -13.40 17.36
N THR A 340 7.63 -14.65 16.91
CA THR A 340 8.72 -15.51 16.44
C THR A 340 8.22 -16.39 15.31
N GLY A 341 9.11 -16.94 14.48
CA GLY A 341 8.74 -17.82 13.37
C GLY A 341 8.63 -17.10 12.03
N PRO A 342 8.15 -17.78 10.98
CA PRO A 342 8.18 -17.27 9.62
C PRO A 342 7.16 -16.13 9.42
N HIS A 343 7.62 -15.03 8.84
CA HIS A 343 6.80 -13.84 8.53
C HIS A 343 7.08 -13.31 7.14
N ILE A 344 6.05 -12.81 6.47
CA ILE A 344 6.14 -12.07 5.21
C ILE A 344 6.32 -10.59 5.53
N PHE A 345 7.47 -10.05 5.13
CA PHE A 345 7.77 -8.62 5.20
C PHE A 345 7.47 -7.99 3.85
N THR A 346 6.66 -6.93 3.83
CA THR A 346 6.43 -6.12 2.63
C THR A 346 6.86 -4.68 2.91
N LEU A 347 7.75 -4.12 2.10
CA LEU A 347 8.20 -2.73 2.12
C LEU A 347 7.65 -2.02 0.88
N ASN A 348 6.90 -0.93 1.09
CA ASN A 348 6.33 -0.12 0.01
C ASN A 348 6.91 1.30 0.05
N LEU A 349 7.56 1.71 -1.04
CA LEU A 349 8.23 3.00 -1.22
C LEU A 349 7.56 3.87 -2.30
N ALA A 350 6.25 3.74 -2.50
CA ALA A 350 5.49 4.53 -3.47
C ALA A 350 5.32 6.01 -3.03
N ALA A 351 4.80 6.83 -3.96
CA ALA A 351 4.82 8.30 -3.91
C ALA A 351 4.17 8.94 -2.67
N ASP A 352 3.18 8.30 -2.05
CA ASP A 352 2.38 8.93 -1.01
C ASP A 352 3.09 8.93 0.36
N LYS A 353 3.60 7.76 0.75
CA LYS A 353 4.24 7.50 2.04
C LYS A 353 4.95 6.16 1.98
N TYR A 354 6.09 6.07 2.67
CA TYR A 354 6.78 4.80 2.83
C TYR A 354 6.12 4.01 3.95
N THR A 355 5.82 2.75 3.69
CA THR A 355 5.14 1.89 4.65
C THR A 355 5.71 0.49 4.64
N TYR A 356 5.38 -0.28 5.68
CA TYR A 356 5.64 -1.72 5.70
C TYR A 356 4.45 -2.51 6.25
N THR A 357 4.45 -3.82 5.99
CA THR A 357 3.63 -4.81 6.69
C THR A 357 4.50 -5.99 7.14
N ILE A 358 4.09 -6.62 8.23
CA ILE A 358 4.66 -7.86 8.77
C ILE A 358 3.48 -8.77 9.04
N GLU A 359 3.42 -9.91 8.36
CA GLU A 359 2.32 -10.87 8.45
C GLU A 359 2.90 -12.24 8.74
N GLU A 360 2.28 -13.03 9.63
CA GLU A 360 2.69 -14.42 9.84
C GLU A 360 2.58 -15.19 8.51
N ASP A 361 3.67 -15.87 8.13
CA ASP A 361 3.68 -16.70 6.94
C ASP A 361 3.08 -18.08 7.26
N ASN A 362 1.77 -18.16 7.06
CA ASN A 362 0.99 -19.39 7.20
C ASN A 362 1.00 -20.26 5.93
N SER A 363 1.84 -19.94 4.94
CA SER A 363 1.91 -20.72 3.72
C SER A 363 2.49 -22.11 3.98
N ILE A 364 1.85 -23.11 3.36
CA ILE A 364 2.34 -24.49 3.34
C ILE A 364 2.64 -24.86 1.90
N THR A 365 3.85 -25.35 1.66
CA THR A 365 4.24 -25.85 0.33
C THR A 365 4.14 -27.38 0.32
N PRO A 366 3.49 -28.00 -0.68
CA PRO A 366 3.45 -29.45 -0.78
C PRO A 366 4.86 -30.05 -0.69
N PRO A 367 5.07 -31.12 0.10
CA PRO A 367 6.39 -31.73 0.22
C PRO A 367 6.87 -32.27 -1.12
N ALA A 368 8.10 -31.90 -1.52
CA ALA A 368 8.70 -32.43 -2.75
C ALA A 368 9.12 -33.90 -2.60
N ASP A 369 9.60 -34.28 -1.42
CA ASP A 369 10.17 -35.60 -1.12
C ASP A 369 9.56 -36.19 0.16
N VAL A 370 9.57 -37.53 0.25
CA VAL A 370 9.18 -38.27 1.47
C VAL A 370 10.44 -38.51 2.32
N PRO A 371 10.52 -38.00 3.56
CA PRO A 371 11.70 -38.20 4.41
C PRO A 371 11.80 -39.65 4.89
N ASP A 372 12.95 -40.04 5.44
CA ASP A 372 13.14 -41.36 6.04
C ASP A 372 12.61 -41.48 7.46
N GLN A 373 12.64 -40.39 8.21
CA GLN A 373 12.18 -40.32 9.59
C GLN A 373 11.37 -39.04 9.81
N LEU A 374 10.44 -39.09 10.74
CA LEU A 374 9.57 -37.98 11.09
C LEU A 374 9.25 -38.05 12.58
N TYR A 375 9.47 -36.94 13.26
CA TYR A 375 9.36 -36.80 14.71
C TYR A 375 8.34 -35.72 15.04
N LEU A 376 7.45 -36.02 15.98
CA LEU A 376 6.65 -35.02 16.66
C LEU A 376 7.41 -34.56 17.90
N LEU A 377 7.65 -33.26 18.02
CA LEU A 377 8.31 -32.64 19.16
C LEU A 377 7.29 -31.78 19.92
N SER A 378 7.49 -31.60 21.22
CA SER A 378 6.78 -30.63 22.06
C SER A 378 7.81 -29.82 22.81
N ASP A 379 7.75 -28.49 22.71
CA ASP A 379 8.70 -27.59 23.36
C ASP A 379 10.17 -27.99 23.06
N GLY A 380 10.43 -28.47 21.83
CA GLY A 380 11.75 -28.92 21.36
C GLY A 380 12.20 -30.31 21.84
N GLN A 381 11.38 -31.05 22.58
CA GLN A 381 11.67 -32.41 23.04
C GLN A 381 10.86 -33.43 22.25
N GLU A 382 11.46 -34.58 21.92
CA GLU A 382 10.77 -35.66 21.22
C GLU A 382 9.57 -36.20 22.02
N VAL A 383 8.40 -36.18 21.39
CA VAL A 383 7.17 -36.81 21.89
C VAL A 383 6.99 -38.18 21.28
N ALA A 384 7.21 -38.31 19.97
CA ALA A 384 7.09 -39.57 19.25
C ALA A 384 7.85 -39.54 17.91
N GLN A 385 8.50 -40.65 17.59
CA GLN A 385 8.86 -40.98 16.21
C GLN A 385 7.66 -41.63 15.50
N LEU A 386 7.29 -41.12 14.33
CA LEU A 386 6.21 -41.67 13.53
C LEU A 386 6.70 -42.84 12.67
N ASN A 387 5.85 -43.86 12.52
CA ASN A 387 6.15 -45.07 11.76
C ASN A 387 5.91 -44.83 10.27
N LYS A 388 6.97 -44.99 9.45
CA LYS A 388 6.90 -44.88 7.99
C LYS A 388 6.20 -46.10 7.37
N SER A 389 5.29 -45.87 6.44
CA SER A 389 4.63 -46.88 5.60
C SER A 389 4.43 -46.33 4.19
N GLY A 390 5.33 -46.70 3.27
CA GLY A 390 5.37 -46.11 1.92
C GLY A 390 5.56 -44.60 1.99
N ASN A 391 4.59 -43.84 1.45
CA ASN A 391 4.60 -42.37 1.41
C ASN A 391 3.86 -41.72 2.59
N SER A 392 3.56 -42.49 3.64
CA SER A 392 2.83 -42.01 4.80
C SER A 392 3.57 -42.31 6.10
N PHE A 393 3.28 -41.52 7.13
CA PHE A 393 3.74 -41.71 8.50
C PHE A 393 2.53 -41.79 9.43
N GLY A 394 2.54 -42.72 10.37
CA GLY A 394 1.48 -42.85 11.38
C GLY A 394 2.05 -42.96 12.79
N SER A 395 1.36 -42.41 13.78
CA SER A 395 1.81 -42.51 15.18
C SER A 395 1.75 -43.95 15.71
N GLY A 396 0.91 -44.82 15.12
CA GLY A 396 0.69 -46.21 15.56
C GLY A 396 -0.08 -46.32 16.89
N ILE A 397 0.16 -45.41 17.82
CA ILE A 397 -0.53 -45.23 19.10
C ILE A 397 -1.32 -43.91 19.13
N PHE A 398 -2.12 -43.71 20.16
CA PHE A 398 -2.71 -42.42 20.49
C PHE A 398 -1.74 -41.63 21.36
N LEU A 399 -1.48 -40.38 20.98
CA LEU A 399 -0.60 -39.44 21.66
C LEU A 399 -1.47 -38.45 22.45
N ALA A 400 -1.28 -38.34 23.76
CA ALA A 400 -1.94 -37.34 24.58
C ALA A 400 -1.37 -35.95 24.31
N LEU A 401 -2.06 -35.17 23.47
CA LEU A 401 -1.71 -33.79 23.13
C LEU A 401 -2.57 -32.81 23.92
N GLN A 402 -2.07 -31.59 24.11
CA GLN A 402 -2.72 -30.54 24.89
C GLN A 402 -2.86 -29.24 24.10
N ALA A 403 -3.98 -28.54 24.29
CA ALA A 403 -4.14 -27.20 23.77
C ALA A 403 -3.15 -26.23 24.46
N GLY A 404 -2.62 -25.28 23.69
CA GLY A 404 -1.66 -24.29 24.17
C GLY A 404 -0.20 -24.79 24.32
N LYS A 405 0.08 -26.03 23.92
CA LYS A 405 1.45 -26.55 23.79
C LYS A 405 2.01 -26.33 22.38
N ASN A 406 3.32 -26.08 22.30
CA ASN A 406 4.01 -25.87 21.03
C ASN A 406 4.51 -27.21 20.48
N TYR A 407 3.80 -27.75 19.50
CA TYR A 407 4.23 -28.96 18.79
C TYR A 407 4.93 -28.61 17.47
N THR A 408 5.91 -29.39 17.07
CA THR A 408 6.53 -29.28 15.74
C THR A 408 6.71 -30.66 15.11
N LEU A 409 6.73 -30.72 13.78
CA LEU A 409 7.00 -31.94 13.03
C LEU A 409 8.31 -31.78 12.27
N ASN A 410 9.27 -32.65 12.51
CA ASN A 410 10.63 -32.48 11.99
C ASN A 410 11.26 -33.81 11.56
N THR A 411 12.18 -33.79 10.60
CA THR A 411 12.93 -34.99 10.18
C THR A 411 14.05 -35.40 11.15
N ALA A 412 14.36 -34.58 12.15
CA ALA A 412 15.34 -34.85 13.19
C ALA A 412 14.69 -34.74 14.60
N PRO A 413 15.11 -35.58 15.56
CA PRO A 413 14.51 -35.61 16.90
C PRO A 413 14.85 -34.39 17.77
N ASP A 414 15.84 -33.59 17.38
CA ASP A 414 16.27 -32.36 18.05
C ASP A 414 15.72 -31.08 17.37
N GLY A 415 14.90 -31.24 16.33
CA GLY A 415 14.31 -30.13 15.59
C GLY A 415 15.23 -29.47 14.55
N THR A 416 16.45 -29.96 14.35
CA THR A 416 17.42 -29.36 13.40
C THR A 416 17.19 -29.74 11.94
N GLY A 417 16.31 -30.71 11.68
CA GLY A 417 15.99 -31.20 10.34
C GLY A 417 14.97 -30.33 9.61
N THR A 418 14.38 -30.89 8.55
CA THR A 418 13.33 -30.21 7.78
C THR A 418 12.04 -30.17 8.60
N SER A 419 11.49 -28.96 8.78
CA SER A 419 10.22 -28.75 9.47
C SER A 419 9.02 -28.82 8.53
N TYR A 420 7.90 -29.27 9.08
CA TYR A 420 6.62 -29.31 8.40
C TYR A 420 5.52 -28.66 9.25
N SER A 421 4.51 -28.13 8.56
CA SER A 421 3.36 -27.43 9.15
C SER A 421 2.04 -27.94 8.57
N ILE A 422 0.95 -27.50 9.18
CA ILE A 422 -0.42 -27.80 8.76
C ILE A 422 -1.23 -26.51 8.61
N ALA A 423 -2.25 -26.52 7.73
CA ALA A 423 -3.20 -25.43 7.60
C ALA A 423 -4.46 -25.69 8.44
N GLY A 424 -4.37 -25.41 9.75
CA GLY A 424 -5.44 -25.61 10.72
C GLY A 424 -4.90 -26.20 12.02
N ASN A 425 -5.79 -26.70 12.89
CA ASN A 425 -5.39 -27.26 14.18
C ASN A 425 -5.70 -28.75 14.29
N ILE A 426 -4.82 -29.50 14.97
CA ILE A 426 -5.08 -30.90 15.32
C ILE A 426 -6.32 -30.96 16.23
N GLY A 427 -7.30 -31.78 15.88
CA GLY A 427 -8.52 -31.96 16.65
C GLY A 427 -9.68 -31.04 16.28
N GLU A 428 -9.54 -30.19 15.25
CA GLU A 428 -10.67 -29.46 14.69
C GLU A 428 -11.74 -30.39 14.13
N THR A 429 -13.00 -30.09 14.43
CA THR A 429 -14.16 -30.86 13.93
C THR A 429 -15.44 -30.07 14.17
N GLU A 430 -16.43 -30.26 13.30
CA GLU A 430 -17.78 -29.72 13.44
C GLU A 430 -18.61 -30.48 14.48
N ASN A 431 -18.25 -31.74 14.79
CA ASN A 431 -18.99 -32.58 15.74
C ASN A 431 -18.08 -33.07 16.86
N THR A 432 -17.92 -32.23 17.89
CA THR A 432 -17.03 -32.48 19.02
C THR A 432 -17.44 -33.66 19.89
N ASN A 433 -18.70 -34.09 19.81
CA ASN A 433 -19.31 -35.11 20.67
C ASN A 433 -19.56 -36.44 19.95
N ALA A 434 -19.16 -36.57 18.68
CA ALA A 434 -19.19 -37.86 17.98
C ALA A 434 -18.26 -38.86 18.67
N ASP A 435 -18.58 -40.15 18.58
CA ASP A 435 -17.85 -41.17 19.34
C ASP A 435 -16.42 -41.37 18.77
N ASN A 436 -16.29 -41.62 17.45
CA ASN A 436 -15.00 -41.66 16.73
C ASN A 436 -14.87 -40.39 15.91
N VAL A 437 -14.11 -39.43 16.42
CA VAL A 437 -13.90 -38.15 15.76
C VAL A 437 -12.68 -38.25 14.88
N THR A 438 -12.86 -38.04 13.59
CA THR A 438 -11.79 -37.94 12.60
C THR A 438 -11.75 -36.55 12.00
N GLY A 439 -10.56 -36.08 11.64
CA GLY A 439 -10.39 -34.82 10.91
C GLY A 439 -9.11 -34.81 10.09
N GLY A 440 -8.94 -33.78 9.28
CA GLY A 440 -7.73 -33.58 8.51
C GLY A 440 -7.63 -32.23 7.83
N VAL A 441 -6.40 -31.83 7.57
CA VAL A 441 -5.98 -30.53 7.04
C VAL A 441 -4.90 -30.72 6.00
N ASP A 442 -4.64 -29.66 5.24
CA ASP A 442 -3.50 -29.60 4.34
C ASP A 442 -2.18 -29.57 5.13
N PHE A 443 -1.16 -30.17 4.55
CA PHE A 443 0.15 -30.42 5.15
C PHE A 443 1.25 -30.14 4.13
N GLY A 444 2.34 -29.53 4.59
CA GLY A 444 3.47 -29.19 3.74
C GLY A 444 4.73 -28.82 4.51
N THR A 445 5.80 -28.56 3.78
CA THR A 445 6.98 -27.91 4.36
C THR A 445 6.58 -26.53 4.87
N GLY A 446 6.97 -26.24 6.10
CA GLY A 446 6.61 -25.02 6.82
C GLY A 446 7.29 -24.98 8.19
N LYS A 447 7.33 -23.81 8.82
CA LYS A 447 8.00 -23.60 10.12
C LYS A 447 7.04 -23.23 11.25
N MET A 448 5.75 -23.12 10.96
CA MET A 448 4.71 -22.88 11.96
C MET A 448 4.55 -24.10 12.87
N ALA A 449 4.42 -23.85 14.17
CA ALA A 449 4.10 -24.87 15.15
C ALA A 449 2.70 -25.45 14.90
N LEU A 450 2.52 -26.74 15.19
CA LEU A 450 1.23 -27.42 15.12
C LEU A 450 0.42 -27.08 16.38
N ALA A 451 -0.67 -26.35 16.20
CA ALA A 451 -1.60 -26.08 17.29
C ALA A 451 -2.60 -27.25 17.46
N VAL A 452 -3.02 -27.45 18.71
CA VAL A 452 -4.00 -28.47 19.11
C VAL A 452 -5.24 -27.77 19.63
N ALA A 453 -6.40 -28.10 19.06
CA ALA A 453 -7.66 -27.42 19.37
C ALA A 453 -8.21 -27.78 20.77
N ARG A 454 -7.85 -28.95 21.30
CA ARG A 454 -8.31 -29.46 22.61
C ARG A 454 -7.44 -30.59 23.12
N ASP A 455 -7.35 -30.69 24.44
CA ASP A 455 -6.70 -31.82 25.12
C ASP A 455 -7.38 -33.13 24.73
N GLN A 456 -6.61 -34.05 24.14
CA GLN A 456 -7.06 -35.40 23.78
C GLN A 456 -5.87 -36.33 23.50
N ALA A 457 -6.12 -37.63 23.55
CA ALA A 457 -5.32 -38.69 22.95
C ALA A 457 -5.65 -38.84 21.45
N TYR A 458 -4.75 -38.40 20.57
CA TYR A 458 -4.91 -38.44 19.12
C TYR A 458 -4.06 -39.53 18.47
N GLN A 459 -4.62 -40.32 17.55
CA GLN A 459 -3.82 -41.07 16.60
C GLN A 459 -3.67 -40.23 15.33
N LEU A 460 -2.43 -40.06 14.87
CA LEU A 460 -2.05 -39.15 13.79
C LEU A 460 -1.64 -39.93 12.54
N THR A 461 -1.90 -39.36 11.36
CA THR A 461 -1.40 -39.88 10.08
C THR A 461 -1.08 -38.74 9.13
N VAL A 462 0.10 -38.79 8.53
CA VAL A 462 0.65 -37.80 7.59
C VAL A 462 0.89 -38.49 6.25
N ASN A 463 0.35 -37.95 5.16
CA ASN A 463 0.50 -38.51 3.81
C ASN A 463 1.19 -37.48 2.91
N PHE A 464 2.40 -37.82 2.46
CA PHE A 464 3.25 -36.96 1.63
C PHE A 464 2.82 -36.93 0.17
N THR A 465 2.05 -37.93 -0.31
CA THR A 465 1.51 -37.92 -1.68
C THR A 465 0.31 -37.00 -1.80
N THR A 466 -0.60 -37.02 -0.82
CA THR A 466 -1.80 -36.18 -0.85
C THR A 466 -1.60 -34.83 -0.19
N GLY A 467 -0.48 -34.62 0.52
CA GLY A 467 -0.26 -33.41 1.33
C GLY A 467 -1.30 -33.27 2.43
N LYS A 468 -1.68 -34.38 3.10
CA LYS A 468 -2.71 -34.37 4.14
C LYS A 468 -2.16 -34.82 5.48
N PHE A 469 -2.50 -34.06 6.53
CA PHE A 469 -2.35 -34.46 7.92
C PHE A 469 -3.74 -34.78 8.46
N THR A 470 -3.90 -35.95 9.07
CA THR A 470 -5.18 -36.45 9.58
C THR A 470 -5.01 -36.94 11.00
N TRP A 471 -6.10 -36.89 11.75
CA TRP A 471 -6.15 -37.38 13.12
C TRP A 471 -7.45 -38.13 13.38
N LYS A 472 -7.41 -38.96 14.43
CA LYS A 472 -8.61 -39.48 15.08
C LYS A 472 -8.47 -39.49 16.59
N TYR A 473 -9.58 -39.31 17.30
CA TYR A 473 -9.67 -39.49 18.75
C TYR A 473 -11.04 -40.07 19.13
N TYR A 474 -11.14 -40.59 20.35
CA TYR A 474 -12.36 -41.20 20.86
C TYR A 474 -12.97 -40.38 21.99
N ASN A 475 -14.28 -40.17 21.91
CA ASN A 475 -15.09 -39.78 23.05
C ASN A 475 -15.66 -41.05 23.70
N ILE A 476 -15.30 -41.31 24.95
CA ILE A 476 -15.79 -42.49 25.68
C ILE A 476 -17.14 -42.18 26.32
N LYS A 477 -18.08 -43.11 26.19
CA LYS A 477 -19.35 -43.11 26.91
C LYS A 477 -19.42 -44.28 27.87
N LEU A 478 -20.02 -44.05 29.04
CA LEU A 478 -20.45 -45.12 29.94
C LEU A 478 -21.87 -45.54 29.56
N PHE A 479 -22.02 -46.77 29.06
CA PHE A 479 -23.31 -47.36 28.74
C PHE A 479 -23.84 -48.09 29.96
N HIS A 480 -25.15 -48.03 30.20
CA HIS A 480 -25.80 -48.65 31.35
C HIS A 480 -27.18 -49.21 30.99
N TRP A 481 -27.43 -50.51 31.21
CA TRP A 481 -28.69 -51.13 30.82
C TRP A 481 -29.09 -52.37 31.65
N ASP A 482 -30.37 -52.76 31.55
CA ASP A 482 -30.93 -53.99 32.14
C ASP A 482 -30.97 -55.11 31.10
N ASP A 483 -30.64 -56.34 31.49
CA ASP A 483 -30.79 -57.55 30.68
C ASP A 483 -32.22 -57.73 30.13
N LYS A 484 -33.25 -57.25 30.84
CA LYS A 484 -34.65 -57.38 30.44
C LYS A 484 -35.09 -56.33 29.43
N GLY A 485 -34.58 -55.11 29.56
CA GLY A 485 -34.87 -53.99 28.65
C GLY A 485 -34.03 -54.04 27.38
N GLY A 486 -32.91 -54.77 27.42
CA GLY A 486 -32.01 -54.99 26.30
C GLY A 486 -31.13 -53.78 26.01
N TRP A 487 -30.13 -54.00 25.14
CA TRP A 487 -29.16 -53.00 24.68
C TRP A 487 -29.78 -51.75 24.05
N ASP A 488 -30.98 -51.89 23.47
CA ASP A 488 -31.67 -50.81 22.77
C ASP A 488 -32.24 -49.72 23.69
N ASN A 489 -32.42 -50.02 24.98
CA ASN A 489 -32.94 -49.10 25.99
C ASN A 489 -31.87 -48.64 27.00
N ARG A 490 -30.60 -48.65 26.58
CA ARG A 490 -29.47 -48.24 27.42
C ARG A 490 -29.44 -46.73 27.67
N ASP A 491 -28.96 -46.36 28.84
CA ASP A 491 -28.51 -45.00 29.13
C ASP A 491 -27.07 -44.82 28.62
N GLU A 492 -26.78 -43.68 27.98
CA GLU A 492 -25.44 -43.32 27.50
C GLU A 492 -24.95 -42.04 28.19
N PHE A 493 -23.85 -42.14 28.92
CA PHE A 493 -23.24 -40.99 29.60
C PHE A 493 -21.90 -40.66 28.94
N LEU A 494 -21.85 -39.56 28.18
CA LEU A 494 -20.59 -39.04 27.62
C LEU A 494 -19.64 -38.66 28.74
N MET A 495 -18.41 -39.18 28.68
CA MET A 495 -17.37 -38.90 29.66
C MET A 495 -16.52 -37.70 29.22
N THR A 496 -16.08 -36.92 30.20
CA THR A 496 -15.15 -35.81 30.01
C THR A 496 -13.73 -36.34 29.98
N TYR A 497 -12.95 -35.97 28.97
CA TYR A 497 -11.51 -36.25 28.94
C TYR A 497 -10.76 -35.40 29.97
N VAL A 498 -9.86 -36.02 30.70
CA VAL A 498 -8.94 -35.41 31.65
C VAL A 498 -7.54 -35.84 31.25
N HIS A 499 -6.71 -34.89 30.86
CA HIS A 499 -5.36 -35.19 30.40
C HIS A 499 -4.49 -35.79 31.54
N PRO A 500 -3.63 -36.79 31.26
CA PRO A 500 -3.53 -37.61 30.05
C PRO A 500 -4.36 -38.91 30.14
N TYR A 501 -4.92 -39.36 29.02
CA TYR A 501 -5.57 -40.67 28.81
C TYR A 501 -6.69 -41.05 29.79
N LYS A 502 -7.23 -40.09 30.56
CA LYS A 502 -8.26 -40.35 31.56
C LYS A 502 -9.60 -39.79 31.09
N TYR A 503 -10.67 -40.46 31.48
CA TYR A 503 -12.04 -40.07 31.26
C TYR A 503 -12.80 -40.14 32.59
N GLU A 504 -13.71 -39.20 32.83
CA GLU A 504 -14.59 -39.23 33.99
C GLU A 504 -16.02 -38.81 33.70
N VAL A 505 -16.97 -39.40 34.45
CA VAL A 505 -18.37 -39.00 34.43
C VAL A 505 -19.00 -39.29 35.80
N THR A 506 -19.94 -38.46 36.22
CA THR A 506 -20.80 -38.74 37.37
C THR A 506 -22.19 -39.09 36.85
N ALA A 507 -22.66 -40.31 37.16
CA ALA A 507 -23.94 -40.81 36.66
C ALA A 507 -24.71 -41.56 37.75
N ASN A 508 -26.04 -41.54 37.67
CA ASN A 508 -26.90 -42.36 38.51
C ASN A 508 -26.97 -43.77 37.93
N LEU A 509 -26.42 -44.74 38.66
CA LEU A 509 -26.35 -46.14 38.26
C LEU A 509 -27.28 -47.00 39.11
N LYS A 510 -27.93 -47.97 38.49
CA LYS A 510 -28.83 -48.93 39.13
C LYS A 510 -28.10 -50.22 39.49
N ALA A 511 -28.47 -50.80 40.64
CA ALA A 511 -27.94 -52.08 41.06
C ALA A 511 -28.33 -53.21 40.08
N GLY A 512 -27.37 -54.10 39.79
CA GLY A 512 -27.60 -55.31 38.98
C GLY A 512 -27.67 -55.09 37.46
N TYR A 513 -27.48 -53.87 36.99
CA TYR A 513 -27.45 -53.53 35.56
C TYR A 513 -26.04 -53.75 34.99
N ASP A 514 -25.96 -53.99 33.68
CA ASP A 514 -24.71 -54.04 32.94
C ASP A 514 -24.17 -52.64 32.67
N LEU A 515 -22.84 -52.57 32.59
CA LEU A 515 -22.09 -51.37 32.27
C LEU A 515 -20.98 -51.71 31.28
N LYS A 516 -20.70 -50.77 30.39
CA LYS A 516 -19.58 -50.88 29.46
C LYS A 516 -19.09 -49.50 29.03
N PHE A 517 -17.78 -49.30 28.95
CA PHE A 517 -17.23 -48.07 28.41
C PHE A 517 -17.02 -48.24 26.90
N ASN A 518 -17.72 -47.45 26.08
CA ASN A 518 -17.78 -47.63 24.64
C ASN A 518 -17.42 -46.36 23.86
N SER A 519 -16.79 -46.53 22.70
CA SER A 519 -16.58 -45.49 21.69
C SER A 519 -16.25 -46.08 20.32
N PRO A 520 -17.12 -45.86 19.32
CA PRO A 520 -17.90 -46.92 18.65
C PRO A 520 -17.55 -48.38 19.06
N TRP A 521 -17.76 -49.36 18.17
CA TRP A 521 -17.43 -50.77 18.47
C TRP A 521 -15.91 -51.06 18.49
N ASP A 522 -15.09 -50.08 18.11
CA ASP A 522 -13.62 -50.18 18.13
C ASP A 522 -13.04 -50.09 19.55
N VAL A 523 -13.78 -49.47 20.48
CA VAL A 523 -13.40 -49.34 21.89
C VAL A 523 -14.56 -49.82 22.77
N GLN A 524 -14.32 -50.91 23.50
CA GLN A 524 -15.32 -51.63 24.27
C GLN A 524 -14.73 -52.18 25.57
N PHE A 525 -14.44 -51.32 26.55
CA PHE A 525 -13.79 -51.76 27.79
C PHE A 525 -14.78 -52.42 28.76
N GLY A 526 -14.40 -53.61 29.21
CA GLY A 526 -15.18 -54.41 30.14
C GLY A 526 -14.33 -55.41 30.93
N THR A 527 -14.95 -56.06 31.91
CA THR A 527 -14.32 -57.06 32.81
C THR A 527 -15.39 -57.94 33.45
N ASP A 528 -15.05 -59.20 33.73
CA ASP A 528 -15.89 -60.13 34.51
C ASP A 528 -15.81 -59.90 36.03
N SER A 529 -14.92 -59.00 36.49
CA SER A 529 -14.83 -58.63 37.90
C SER A 529 -16.07 -57.86 38.36
N ASP A 530 -16.47 -58.04 39.62
CA ASP A 530 -17.51 -57.24 40.28
C ASP A 530 -16.95 -56.18 41.23
N ALA A 531 -15.62 -56.03 41.29
CA ALA A 531 -14.96 -55.02 42.10
C ALA A 531 -15.22 -53.61 41.56
N LEU A 532 -15.40 -52.63 42.45
CA LEU A 532 -15.61 -51.23 42.08
C LEU A 532 -14.39 -50.55 41.47
N ASN A 533 -13.21 -51.18 41.46
CA ASN A 533 -12.03 -50.71 40.77
C ASN A 533 -11.20 -51.91 40.30
N GLY A 534 -10.42 -51.71 39.25
CA GLY A 534 -9.59 -52.76 38.68
C GLY A 534 -9.09 -52.43 37.29
N THR A 535 -8.92 -53.47 36.48
CA THR A 535 -8.53 -53.35 35.07
C THR A 535 -9.60 -53.92 34.16
N MET A 536 -9.66 -53.38 32.95
CA MET A 536 -10.55 -53.79 31.87
C MET A 536 -9.72 -53.99 30.60
N SER A 537 -10.19 -54.90 29.73
CA SER A 537 -9.64 -55.09 28.39
C SER A 537 -10.62 -54.55 27.35
N ASN A 538 -10.09 -54.06 26.23
CA ASN A 538 -10.91 -53.72 25.08
C ASN A 538 -11.45 -55.01 24.44
N GLY A 539 -12.77 -55.10 24.29
CA GLY A 539 -13.48 -56.33 23.94
C GLY A 539 -13.84 -57.23 25.14
N GLY A 540 -13.58 -56.77 26.37
CA GLY A 540 -13.91 -57.50 27.60
C GLY A 540 -15.42 -57.65 27.85
N ALA A 541 -15.77 -58.55 28.78
CA ALA A 541 -17.15 -58.82 29.18
C ALA A 541 -17.85 -57.62 29.83
N ASN A 542 -19.18 -57.62 29.85
CA ASN A 542 -19.95 -56.52 30.45
C ASN A 542 -19.74 -56.50 31.98
N TYR A 543 -19.54 -55.31 32.54
CA TYR A 543 -19.30 -55.14 33.97
C TYR A 543 -20.61 -55.05 34.76
N LYS A 544 -20.75 -55.82 35.86
CA LYS A 544 -21.97 -55.88 36.71
C LYS A 544 -21.65 -55.77 38.21
N GLY A 545 -20.73 -54.87 38.56
CA GLY A 545 -20.28 -54.66 39.95
C GLY A 545 -21.09 -53.67 40.80
N ILE A 546 -22.02 -52.89 40.21
CA ILE A 546 -22.89 -51.99 41.01
C ILE A 546 -23.94 -52.81 41.77
N LYS A 547 -23.79 -52.93 43.09
CA LYS A 547 -24.72 -53.66 43.97
C LYS A 547 -25.74 -52.80 44.70
N GLN A 548 -25.54 -51.48 44.72
CA GLN A 548 -26.46 -50.52 45.33
C GLN A 548 -26.71 -49.37 44.37
N SER A 549 -27.98 -49.05 44.08
CA SER A 549 -28.30 -47.91 43.21
C SER A 549 -27.85 -46.59 43.86
N GLY A 550 -27.37 -45.65 43.05
CA GLY A 550 -26.94 -44.33 43.52
C GLY A 550 -26.16 -43.55 42.48
N SER A 551 -25.68 -42.36 42.86
CA SER A 551 -24.75 -41.57 42.05
C SER A 551 -23.33 -42.10 42.22
N TYR A 552 -22.62 -42.32 41.11
CA TYR A 552 -21.24 -42.78 41.09
C TYR A 552 -20.39 -41.90 40.18
N LYS A 553 -19.19 -41.52 40.66
CA LYS A 553 -18.12 -41.03 39.80
C LYS A 553 -17.40 -42.23 39.19
N ALA A 554 -17.58 -42.43 37.89
CA ALA A 554 -16.86 -43.42 37.10
C ALA A 554 -15.61 -42.77 36.49
N THR A 555 -14.49 -43.47 36.55
CA THR A 555 -13.23 -43.06 35.92
C THR A 555 -12.67 -44.20 35.09
N LEU A 556 -12.05 -43.86 33.97
CA LEU A 556 -11.38 -44.79 33.06
C LEU A 556 -10.05 -44.17 32.64
N GLU A 557 -8.93 -44.87 32.86
CA GLU A 557 -7.60 -44.48 32.39
C GLU A 557 -7.14 -45.51 31.37
N VAL A 558 -7.08 -45.14 30.10
CA VAL A 558 -6.80 -46.06 28.99
C VAL A 558 -5.30 -46.13 28.69
N SER A 559 -4.82 -47.28 28.21
CA SER A 559 -3.51 -47.36 27.59
C SER A 559 -3.50 -46.61 26.24
N ASN A 560 -2.32 -46.14 25.83
CA ASN A 560 -2.15 -45.33 24.61
C ASN A 560 -2.44 -46.10 23.31
N ASP A 561 -2.52 -47.43 23.35
CA ASP A 561 -2.95 -48.30 22.26
C ASP A 561 -4.44 -48.71 22.35
N TYR A 562 -5.15 -48.24 23.40
CA TYR A 562 -6.54 -48.58 23.70
C TYR A 562 -6.81 -50.08 23.84
N THR A 563 -5.82 -50.89 24.22
CA THR A 563 -6.00 -52.34 24.45
C THR A 563 -6.44 -52.67 25.88
N SER A 564 -6.08 -51.82 26.85
CA SER A 564 -6.40 -51.99 28.28
C SER A 564 -6.78 -50.68 28.95
N ALA A 565 -7.43 -50.77 30.11
CA ALA A 565 -7.75 -49.61 30.92
C ALA A 565 -7.80 -49.94 32.41
N LYS A 566 -7.54 -48.95 33.27
CA LYS A 566 -7.90 -48.99 34.69
C LYS A 566 -9.24 -48.30 34.89
N TYR A 567 -10.10 -48.86 35.73
CA TYR A 567 -11.40 -48.27 36.03
C TYR A 567 -11.61 -48.12 37.54
N ALA A 568 -12.45 -47.15 37.91
CA ALA A 568 -12.98 -47.05 39.27
C ALA A 568 -14.39 -46.42 39.27
N PHE A 569 -15.26 -46.93 40.14
CA PHE A 569 -16.58 -46.41 40.45
C PHE A 569 -16.63 -46.02 41.92
N VAL A 570 -16.75 -44.71 42.20
CA VAL A 570 -16.80 -44.17 43.57
C VAL A 570 -18.18 -43.59 43.83
N LYS A 571 -18.91 -44.19 44.78
CA LYS A 571 -20.23 -43.69 45.17
C LYS A 571 -20.12 -42.27 45.73
N GLN A 572 -21.00 -41.36 45.30
CA GLN A 572 -21.03 -39.96 45.70
C GLN A 572 -21.96 -39.71 46.89
#